data_AF-A0A7S0TZQ7-F1
#
_entry.id   AF-A0A7S0TZQ7-F1
#
_cell.length_a   1.000
_cell.length_b   1.000
_cell.length_c   1.000
_cell.angle_alpha   90.00
_cell.angle_beta   90.00
_cell.angle_gamma   90.00
#
_symmetry.space_group_name_H-M   'P 1'
#
loop_
_entity.id
_entity.type
_entity.pdbx_description
1 polymer ?
#
loop_
_entity_poly.entity_id
_entity_poly.type
_entity_poly.pdbx_seq_one_letter_code
_entity_poly.pdbx_strand_id
1 'polypeptide(L)'
;IPEQEKGRVLNDLSSHDRAAMKKYVTDGGILVVAFAGNSGEVAMMNSVFGWSLVSQGCGSTKLTSGAAGTCYDKLCKGKSCASLPSLNAIRCVRKDTVTRLSGAKVMYSSGNAASVFEIPVGSGKVVG
;
A
#
# COMPACT_ATOMS: atom_id res chain seq x y z
N ILE A 1 -3.32 -16.79 -9.52
CA ILE A 1 -3.50 -16.36 -10.92
C ILE A 1 -2.39 -15.35 -11.20
N PRO A 2 -1.42 -15.62 -12.08
CA PRO A 2 -0.21 -14.79 -12.21
C PRO A 2 -0.49 -13.30 -12.49
N GLU A 3 -1.62 -12.99 -13.15
CA GLU A 3 -2.00 -11.62 -13.47
C GLU A 3 -2.50 -10.81 -12.26
N GLN A 4 -3.01 -11.50 -11.22
CA GLN A 4 -3.32 -10.88 -9.92
C GLN A 4 -2.06 -10.56 -9.11
N GLU A 5 -0.95 -11.26 -9.37
CA GLU A 5 0.33 -11.10 -8.65
C GLU A 5 1.23 -10.00 -9.23
N LYS A 6 0.90 -9.48 -10.43
CA LYS A 6 1.67 -8.43 -11.14
C LYS A 6 0.87 -7.17 -11.45
N GLY A 7 -0.32 -7.03 -10.85
CA GLY A 7 -1.22 -5.90 -11.10
C GLY A 7 -1.69 -5.77 -12.55
N ARG A 8 -1.54 -6.84 -13.36
CA ARG A 8 -1.93 -6.89 -14.78
C ARG A 8 -3.42 -7.13 -14.97
N VAL A 9 -4.12 -7.46 -13.89
CA VAL A 9 -5.59 -7.52 -13.82
C VAL A 9 -6.26 -6.19 -14.19
N LEU A 10 -5.53 -5.08 -14.23
CA LEU A 10 -6.04 -3.78 -14.67
C LEU A 10 -6.85 -3.83 -15.97
N ASN A 11 -6.37 -4.58 -16.97
CA ASN A 11 -7.04 -4.72 -18.26
C ASN A 11 -8.27 -5.64 -18.18
N ASP A 12 -8.33 -6.49 -17.15
CA ASP A 12 -9.42 -7.44 -16.91
C ASP A 12 -10.47 -6.87 -15.94
N LEU A 13 -10.13 -5.84 -15.16
CA LEU A 13 -11.04 -5.15 -14.25
C LEU A 13 -11.94 -4.19 -15.03
N SER A 14 -13.21 -4.56 -15.16
CA SER A 14 -14.24 -3.69 -15.71
C SER A 14 -14.45 -2.46 -14.82
N SER A 15 -15.14 -1.44 -15.34
CA SER A 15 -15.58 -0.30 -14.53
C SER A 15 -16.46 -0.73 -13.35
N HIS A 16 -17.25 -1.79 -13.53
CA HIS A 16 -18.09 -2.36 -12.47
C HIS A 16 -17.24 -2.99 -11.36
N ASP A 17 -16.21 -3.78 -11.70
CA ASP A 17 -15.33 -4.41 -10.72
C ASP A 17 -14.57 -3.38 -9.89
N ARG A 18 -14.08 -2.33 -10.54
CA ARG A 18 -13.41 -1.20 -9.87
C ARG A 18 -14.35 -0.49 -8.90
N ALA A 19 -15.60 -0.25 -9.31
CA ALA A 19 -16.62 0.33 -8.44
C ALA A 19 -16.95 -0.59 -7.25
N ALA A 20 -17.05 -1.90 -7.48
CA ALA A 20 -17.28 -2.89 -6.43
C ALA A 20 -16.13 -2.93 -5.41
N MET A 21 -14.87 -2.93 -5.87
CA MET A 21 -13.70 -2.85 -4.99
C MET A 21 -13.69 -1.56 -4.17
N LYS A 22 -13.95 -0.41 -4.82
CA LYS A 22 -14.01 0.88 -4.13
C LYS A 22 -15.13 0.88 -3.08
N LYS A 23 -16.30 0.33 -3.41
CA LYS A 23 -17.44 0.23 -2.49
C LYS A 23 -17.12 -0.67 -1.30
N TYR A 24 -16.53 -1.85 -1.53
CA TYR A 24 -16.10 -2.76 -0.47
C TYR A 24 -15.25 -2.06 0.58
N VAL A 25 -14.22 -1.30 0.16
CA VAL A 25 -13.37 -0.55 1.09
C VAL A 25 -14.14 0.60 1.74
N THR A 26 -14.91 1.36 0.97
CA THR A 26 -15.70 2.49 1.48
C THR A 26 -16.65 2.06 2.61
N ASP A 27 -17.22 0.86 2.51
CA ASP A 27 -18.18 0.30 3.46
C ASP A 27 -17.53 -0.38 4.69
N GLY A 28 -16.20 -0.27 4.85
CA GLY A 28 -15.48 -0.82 6.02
C GLY A 28 -14.51 -1.97 5.70
N GLY A 29 -14.43 -2.39 4.44
CA GLY A 29 -13.48 -3.41 3.99
C GLY A 29 -12.02 -2.99 4.14
N ILE A 30 -11.14 -3.98 4.25
CA ILE A 30 -9.69 -3.78 4.22
C ILE A 30 -9.15 -4.41 2.94
N LEU A 31 -8.64 -3.60 2.03
CA LEU A 31 -7.92 -4.08 0.86
C LEU A 31 -6.43 -4.09 1.17
N VAL A 32 -5.79 -5.26 1.10
CA VAL A 32 -4.34 -5.40 1.24
C VAL A 32 -3.73 -5.60 -0.14
N VAL A 33 -2.75 -4.78 -0.50
CA VAL A 33 -2.07 -4.83 -1.80
C VAL A 33 -0.58 -5.02 -1.56
N ALA A 34 -0.03 -6.15 -1.99
CA ALA A 34 1.41 -6.37 -1.99
C ALA A 34 2.01 -5.80 -3.29
N PHE A 35 2.90 -4.83 -3.18
CA PHE A 35 3.60 -4.26 -4.34
C PHE A 35 4.75 -5.17 -4.78
N ALA A 36 4.41 -6.22 -5.52
CA ALA A 36 5.35 -7.18 -6.07
C ALA A 36 5.56 -6.97 -7.58
N GLY A 37 6.81 -6.92 -8.02
CA GLY A 37 7.17 -6.83 -9.42
C GLY A 37 7.29 -5.40 -9.94
N ASN A 38 6.24 -4.89 -10.61
CA ASN A 38 6.32 -3.69 -11.43
C ASN A 38 5.43 -2.54 -10.92
N SER A 39 4.99 -1.64 -11.81
CA SER A 39 4.13 -0.49 -11.47
C SER A 39 2.63 -0.78 -11.60
N GLY A 40 2.23 -2.02 -11.89
CA GLY A 40 0.87 -2.46 -12.15
C GLY A 40 -0.05 -2.28 -10.95
N GLU A 41 0.42 -2.59 -9.75
CA GLU A 41 -0.36 -2.46 -8.52
C GLU A 41 -0.69 -0.99 -8.23
N VAL A 42 0.30 -0.10 -8.41
CA VAL A 42 0.10 1.35 -8.31
C VAL A 42 -0.91 1.84 -9.35
N ALA A 43 -0.79 1.37 -10.60
CA ALA A 43 -1.73 1.73 -11.65
C ALA A 43 -3.16 1.22 -11.34
N MET A 44 -3.29 0.02 -10.78
CA MET A 44 -4.57 -0.55 -10.34
C MET A 44 -5.20 0.32 -9.26
N MET A 45 -4.43 0.67 -8.22
CA MET A 45 -4.91 1.51 -7.12
C MET A 45 -5.31 2.90 -7.61
N ASN A 46 -4.51 3.52 -8.47
CA ASN A 46 -4.85 4.80 -9.08
C ASN A 46 -6.15 4.71 -9.89
N SER A 47 -6.35 3.62 -10.63
CA SER A 47 -7.59 3.33 -11.37
C SER A 47 -8.82 3.14 -10.50
N VAL A 48 -8.69 2.40 -9.39
CA VAL A 48 -9.83 2.07 -8.52
C VAL A 48 -10.22 3.26 -7.66
N PHE A 49 -9.25 3.96 -7.09
CA PHE A 49 -9.50 4.98 -6.07
C PHE A 49 -9.37 6.43 -6.58
N GLY A 50 -8.87 6.63 -7.81
CA GLY A 50 -8.66 7.96 -8.38
C GLY A 50 -7.44 8.69 -7.79
N TRP A 51 -6.42 7.93 -7.37
CA TRP A 51 -5.20 8.47 -6.78
C TRP A 51 -4.10 8.73 -7.82
N SER A 52 -2.99 9.29 -7.37
CA SER A 52 -1.78 9.52 -8.17
C SER A 52 -0.54 9.01 -7.42
N LEU A 53 -0.61 7.78 -6.95
CA LEU A 53 0.52 7.07 -6.35
C LEU A 53 1.60 6.81 -7.40
N VAL A 54 2.86 6.76 -6.97
CA VAL A 54 4.01 6.50 -7.84
C VAL A 54 4.85 5.36 -7.27
N SER A 55 5.12 4.35 -8.09
CA SER A 55 6.01 3.23 -7.75
C SER A 55 7.48 3.66 -7.78
N GLN A 56 8.30 3.08 -6.90
CA GLN A 56 9.75 3.22 -6.93
C GLN A 56 10.44 1.96 -6.37
N GLY A 57 11.75 1.84 -6.58
CA GLY A 57 12.53 0.77 -5.95
C GLY A 57 12.69 1.01 -4.44
N CYS A 58 12.92 -0.05 -3.67
CA CYS A 58 13.38 0.11 -2.30
C CYS A 58 14.33 -0.97 -1.81
N GLY A 59 15.21 -0.52 -0.91
CA GLY A 59 16.02 -1.40 -0.06
C GLY A 59 15.29 -1.69 1.26
N SER A 60 16.07 -1.98 2.29
CA SER A 60 15.54 -2.14 3.65
C SER A 60 14.83 -0.88 4.14
N THR A 61 13.76 -1.05 4.89
CA THR A 61 12.97 0.05 5.46
C THR A 61 12.87 -0.07 6.97
N LYS A 62 12.69 1.06 7.66
CA LYS A 62 12.57 1.11 9.12
C LYS A 62 11.17 1.52 9.53
N LEU A 63 10.74 1.03 10.70
CA LEU A 63 9.50 1.46 11.34
C LEU A 63 9.54 2.99 11.56
N THR A 64 8.42 3.66 11.33
CA THR A 64 8.28 5.11 11.54
C THR A 64 7.24 5.41 12.61
N SER A 65 7.17 6.68 13.04
CA SER A 65 6.11 7.17 13.93
C SER A 65 4.69 7.00 13.36
N GLY A 66 4.54 6.83 12.04
CA GLY A 66 3.25 6.52 11.41
C GLY A 66 2.65 5.16 11.82
N ALA A 67 3.46 4.27 12.42
CA ALA A 67 2.96 3.03 13.01
C ALA A 67 2.23 3.23 14.33
N ALA A 68 2.42 4.35 15.03
CA ALA A 68 1.84 4.59 16.36
C ALA A 68 0.32 4.34 16.38
N GLY A 69 -0.13 3.52 17.33
CA GLY A 69 -1.54 3.16 17.48
C GLY A 69 -2.10 2.19 16.43
N THR A 70 -1.28 1.70 15.50
CA THR A 70 -1.65 0.59 14.60
C THR A 70 -1.29 -0.76 15.21
N CYS A 71 -1.70 -1.87 14.59
CA CYS A 71 -1.26 -3.20 15.00
C CYS A 71 0.26 -3.39 14.86
N TYR A 72 0.91 -2.67 13.93
CA TYR A 72 2.36 -2.76 13.66
C TYR A 72 3.20 -2.20 14.81
N ASP A 73 2.74 -1.15 15.48
CA ASP A 73 3.41 -0.59 16.67
C ASP A 73 3.41 -1.59 17.83
N LYS A 74 2.26 -2.23 18.08
CA LYS A 74 2.16 -3.29 19.11
C LYS A 74 2.96 -4.54 18.76
N LEU A 75 3.00 -4.92 17.48
CA LEU A 75 3.77 -6.08 17.02
C LEU A 75 5.28 -5.90 17.21
N CYS A 76 5.79 -4.67 17.13
CA CYS A 76 7.22 -4.39 17.17
C CYS A 76 7.78 -3.93 18.51
N LYS A 77 6.93 -3.73 19.51
CA LYS A 77 7.37 -3.44 20.87
C LYS A 77 8.17 -4.63 21.44
N GLY A 78 9.49 -4.49 21.48
CA GLY A 78 10.43 -5.51 21.98
C GLY A 78 10.81 -6.61 20.97
N LYS A 79 10.52 -6.47 19.67
CA LYS A 79 10.85 -7.46 18.62
C LYS A 79 11.73 -6.88 17.51
N SER A 80 12.28 -7.76 16.66
CA SER A 80 13.18 -7.42 15.54
C SER A 80 12.52 -6.69 14.36
N CYS A 81 11.22 -6.40 14.40
CA CYS A 81 10.53 -5.71 13.31
C CYS A 81 10.69 -4.18 13.31
N ALA A 82 11.73 -3.65 13.98
CA ALA A 82 12.16 -2.26 13.80
C ALA A 82 12.62 -1.97 12.35
N SER A 83 13.00 -3.01 11.60
CA SER A 83 13.34 -2.91 10.18
C SER A 83 12.82 -4.11 9.39
N LEU A 84 12.43 -3.86 8.15
CA LEU A 84 12.19 -4.88 7.14
C LEU A 84 13.41 -4.98 6.22
N PRO A 85 13.93 -6.18 5.96
CA PRO A 85 15.03 -6.36 5.03
C PRO A 85 14.59 -6.01 3.60
N SER A 86 15.56 -5.73 2.73
CA SER A 86 15.27 -5.67 1.30
C SER A 86 14.92 -7.06 0.80
N LEU A 87 13.88 -7.16 -0.02
CA LEU A 87 13.49 -8.38 -0.71
C LEU A 87 13.53 -8.13 -2.22
N ASN A 88 13.98 -9.15 -2.96
CA ASN A 88 13.93 -9.08 -4.42
C ASN A 88 12.48 -9.01 -4.91
N ALA A 89 12.29 -8.30 -6.01
CA ALA A 89 10.99 -8.09 -6.64
C ALA A 89 9.94 -7.38 -5.77
N ILE A 90 10.31 -6.72 -4.66
CA ILE A 90 9.41 -5.80 -3.97
C ILE A 90 9.59 -4.38 -4.50
N ARG A 91 8.48 -3.68 -4.65
CA ARG A 91 8.43 -2.26 -4.93
C ARG A 91 7.90 -1.51 -3.72
N CYS A 92 8.33 -0.27 -3.59
CA CYS A 92 7.77 0.66 -2.63
C CYS A 92 6.97 1.72 -3.37
N VAL A 93 6.12 2.44 -2.63
CA VAL A 93 5.43 3.62 -3.15
C VAL A 93 6.17 4.87 -2.69
N ARG A 94 6.11 5.93 -3.50
CA ARG A 94 6.61 7.25 -3.12
C ARG A 94 5.84 7.78 -1.92
N LYS A 95 6.56 7.95 -0.81
CA LYS A 95 6.05 8.44 0.47
C LYS A 95 5.32 9.76 0.29
N ASP A 96 5.89 10.70 -0.47
CA ASP A 96 5.25 11.99 -0.77
C ASP A 96 3.92 11.87 -1.53
N THR A 97 3.69 10.83 -2.32
CA THR A 97 2.39 10.57 -2.98
C THR A 97 1.37 9.95 -2.03
N VAL A 98 1.83 9.11 -1.09
CA VAL A 98 0.97 8.51 -0.06
C VAL A 98 0.52 9.56 0.95
N THR A 99 1.44 10.37 1.48
CA THR A 99 1.13 11.36 2.54
C THR A 99 0.30 12.54 2.06
N ARG A 100 0.07 12.69 0.74
CA ARG A 100 -0.90 13.65 0.18
C ARG A 100 -2.35 13.18 0.36
N LEU A 101 -2.57 11.88 0.56
CA LEU A 101 -3.88 11.32 0.80
C LEU A 101 -4.25 11.54 2.27
N SER A 102 -5.44 12.09 2.49
CA SER A 102 -5.90 12.47 3.83
C SER A 102 -5.88 11.27 4.78
N GLY A 103 -5.30 11.47 5.97
CA GLY A 103 -5.21 10.44 7.01
C GLY A 103 -4.28 9.27 6.70
N ALA A 104 -3.55 9.29 5.57
CA ALA A 104 -2.63 8.22 5.23
C ALA A 104 -1.45 8.16 6.22
N LYS A 105 -1.04 6.96 6.59
CA LYS A 105 0.06 6.69 7.52
C LYS A 105 1.10 5.82 6.85
N VAL A 106 2.36 6.22 6.94
CA VAL A 106 3.49 5.42 6.42
C VAL A 106 4.16 4.74 7.61
N MET A 107 4.05 3.42 7.69
CA MET A 107 4.50 2.65 8.84
C MET A 107 5.95 2.20 8.69
N TYR A 108 6.37 1.85 7.47
CA TYR A 108 7.75 1.51 7.16
C TYR A 108 8.28 2.32 5.98
N SER A 109 9.46 2.92 6.15
CA SER A 109 10.08 3.70 5.08
C SER A 109 11.60 3.75 5.12
N SER A 110 12.19 4.15 4.00
CA SER A 110 13.58 4.58 3.88
C SER A 110 13.65 5.72 2.86
N GLY A 111 14.16 6.90 3.27
CA GLY A 111 14.13 8.10 2.43
C GLY A 111 12.70 8.42 1.97
N ASN A 112 12.48 8.48 0.65
CA ASN A 112 11.16 8.70 0.07
C ASN A 112 10.39 7.39 -0.23
N ALA A 113 10.91 6.22 0.10
CA ALA A 113 10.27 4.92 -0.13
C ALA A 113 9.42 4.46 1.05
N ALA A 114 8.12 4.27 0.83
CA ALA A 114 7.19 3.65 1.75
C ALA A 114 6.94 2.19 1.34
N SER A 115 7.31 1.25 2.21
CA SER A 115 7.13 -0.19 1.99
C SER A 115 5.87 -0.75 2.66
N VAL A 116 5.41 -0.09 3.72
CA VAL A 116 4.14 -0.41 4.37
C VAL A 116 3.43 0.88 4.74
N PHE A 117 2.19 1.04 4.30
CA PHE A 117 1.37 2.22 4.55
C PHE A 117 -0.12 1.88 4.61
N GLU A 118 -0.89 2.79 5.21
CA GLU A 118 -2.34 2.72 5.31
C GLU A 118 -2.94 3.98 4.74
N ILE A 119 -4.00 3.85 3.92
CA ILE A 119 -4.77 4.97 3.40
C ILE A 119 -6.25 4.73 3.78
N PRO A 120 -6.87 5.59 4.60
CA PRO A 120 -8.28 5.44 4.94
C PRO A 120 -9.17 5.77 3.73
N VAL A 121 -10.27 5.02 3.56
CA VAL A 121 -11.28 5.23 2.51
C VAL A 121 -12.65 4.94 3.09
N GLY A 122 -13.47 5.99 3.28
CA GLY A 122 -14.75 5.86 3.96
C GLY A 122 -14.56 5.28 5.37
N SER A 123 -15.27 4.19 5.68
CA SER A 123 -15.15 3.46 6.94
C SER A 123 -14.06 2.39 6.93
N GLY A 124 -13.44 2.11 5.78
CA GLY A 124 -12.39 1.10 5.62
C GLY A 124 -11.03 1.69 5.29
N LYS A 125 -10.14 0.86 4.74
CA LYS A 125 -8.76 1.27 4.41
C LYS A 125 -8.10 0.39 3.36
N VAL A 126 -7.11 0.97 2.70
CA VAL A 126 -6.14 0.22 1.89
C VAL A 126 -4.83 0.12 2.65
N VAL A 127 -4.30 -1.10 2.78
CA VAL A 127 -2.98 -1.39 3.31
C VAL A 127 -2.09 -1.75 2.13
N GLY A 128 -1.00 -1.03 1.99
CA GLY A 128 0.00 -1.21 0.94
C GLY A 128 1.36 -1.54 1.52
#